data_AF-A0A7J6KSR7-F1
#
_entry.id   AF-A0A7J6KSR7-F1
#
_cell.length_a   1.000
_cell.length_b   1.000
_cell.length_c   1.000
_cell.angle_alpha   90.00
_cell.angle_beta   90.00
_cell.angle_gamma   90.00
#
_symmetry.space_group_name_H-M   'P 1'
#
loop_
_entity.id
_entity.type
_entity.pdbx_description
1 polymer ?
#
loop_
_entity_poly.entity_id
_entity_poly.type
_entity_poly.pdbx_seq_one_letter_code
_entity_poly.pdbx_strand_id
1 'polypeptide(L)'
;AGPPSGSYCGSPDIPSKGKGTVKVTVTSDTAFDISASWTPTKGTEKSGSEAGVPYKYDASTSDLTVTDTIKLQDLITKIGAPLKASDLAHLHYDGKDLHVVNLLNFALTQC
;
A
#
# COMPACT_ATOMS: atom_id res chain seq x y z
N ALA A 1 0.82 -4.40 -20.23
CA ALA A 1 1.58 -3.25 -19.69
C ALA A 1 2.87 -3.77 -19.05
N GLY A 2 3.94 -2.97 -19.03
CA GLY A 2 5.14 -3.31 -18.25
C GLY A 2 4.85 -3.23 -16.74
N PRO A 3 5.75 -3.72 -15.87
CA PRO A 3 5.62 -3.54 -14.43
C PRO A 3 5.58 -2.05 -14.06
N PRO A 4 4.90 -1.67 -12.96
CA PRO A 4 4.86 -0.29 -12.49
C PRO A 4 6.26 0.22 -12.10
N SER A 5 6.44 1.54 -12.11
CA SER A 5 7.68 2.19 -11.70
C SER A 5 7.38 3.57 -11.10
N GLY A 6 8.28 4.04 -10.22
CA GLY A 6 8.12 5.34 -9.56
C GLY A 6 7.35 5.23 -8.24
N SER A 7 6.81 6.37 -7.77
CA SER A 7 6.04 6.41 -6.52
C SER A 7 4.55 6.59 -6.78
N TYR A 8 3.76 6.05 -5.87
CA TYR A 8 2.30 6.07 -5.91
C TYR A 8 1.78 6.45 -4.54
N CYS A 9 0.94 7.47 -4.48
CA CYS A 9 0.43 8.05 -3.25
C CYS A 9 -1.09 7.99 -3.22
N GLY A 10 -1.65 7.76 -2.03
CA GLY A 10 -3.08 7.82 -1.80
C GLY A 10 -3.39 8.23 -0.37
N SER A 11 -4.55 8.85 -0.15
CA SER A 11 -5.07 9.14 1.19
C SER A 11 -6.37 8.38 1.45
N PRO A 12 -6.33 7.16 2.01
CA PRO A 12 -7.54 6.43 2.33
C PRO A 12 -8.30 7.12 3.46
N ASP A 13 -9.59 7.36 3.27
CA ASP A 13 -10.51 7.78 4.33
C ASP A 13 -11.38 6.57 4.69
N ILE A 14 -11.34 6.14 5.96
CA ILE A 14 -12.24 5.11 6.47
C ILE A 14 -13.28 5.82 7.34
N PRO A 15 -14.52 5.99 6.83
CA PRO A 15 -15.56 6.73 7.52
C PRO A 15 -15.71 6.29 8.96
N SER A 16 -15.83 7.26 9.88
CA SER A 16 -15.92 7.08 11.34
C SER A 16 -14.69 6.46 12.03
N LYS A 17 -13.68 5.96 11.30
CA LYS A 17 -12.46 5.38 11.89
C LYS A 17 -11.29 6.34 11.85
N GLY A 18 -11.07 7.03 10.73
CA GLY A 18 -9.94 7.95 10.59
C GLY A 18 -9.48 8.12 9.15
N LYS A 19 -8.37 8.84 8.99
CA LYS A 19 -7.74 9.12 7.71
C LYS A 19 -6.33 8.57 7.68
N GLY A 20 -5.92 8.03 6.55
CA GLY A 20 -4.57 7.58 6.33
C GLY A 20 -3.91 8.32 5.17
N THR A 21 -2.59 8.18 5.11
CA THR A 21 -1.81 8.42 3.91
C THR A 21 -0.98 7.17 3.63
N VAL A 22 -0.74 6.87 2.36
CA VAL A 22 0.14 5.80 1.95
C VAL A 22 0.95 6.26 0.74
N LYS A 23 2.22 5.90 0.72
CA LYS A 23 3.11 6.05 -0.42
C LYS A 23 3.85 4.74 -0.64
N VAL A 24 3.74 4.21 -1.84
CA VAL A 24 4.49 3.06 -2.34
C VAL A 24 5.51 3.57 -3.34
N THR A 25 6.77 3.20 -3.20
CA THR A 25 7.85 3.52 -4.14
C THR A 25 8.39 2.21 -4.70
N VAL A 26 8.17 1.93 -5.98
CA VAL A 26 8.72 0.73 -6.62
C VAL A 26 10.24 0.90 -6.74
N THR A 27 10.99 0.05 -6.05
CA THR A 27 12.46 0.11 -6.00
C THR A 27 13.11 -0.90 -6.95
N SER A 28 12.41 -1.99 -7.28
CA SER A 28 12.80 -2.95 -8.31
C SER A 28 11.59 -3.73 -8.84
N ASP A 29 11.83 -4.59 -9.83
CA ASP A 29 10.84 -5.50 -10.41
C ASP A 29 10.23 -6.50 -9.40
N THR A 30 10.81 -6.61 -8.20
CA THR A 30 10.39 -7.55 -7.16
C THR A 30 10.26 -6.92 -5.77
N ALA A 31 10.46 -5.61 -5.62
CA ALA A 31 10.38 -4.94 -4.33
C ALA A 31 9.88 -3.49 -4.41
N PHE A 32 9.20 -3.05 -3.37
CA PHE A 32 8.85 -1.65 -3.15
C PHE A 32 9.12 -1.23 -1.70
N ASP A 33 9.32 0.08 -1.51
CA ASP A 33 9.28 0.69 -0.19
C ASP A 33 7.87 1.23 0.06
N ILE A 34 7.39 1.14 1.30
CA ILE A 34 6.08 1.66 1.69
C ILE A 34 6.23 2.55 2.92
N SER A 35 5.57 3.70 2.87
CA SER A 35 5.39 4.58 4.02
C SER A 35 3.92 4.90 4.18
N ALA A 36 3.46 4.98 5.43
CA ALA A 36 2.07 5.26 5.72
C ALA A 36 1.93 6.07 7.00
N SER A 37 0.85 6.85 7.07
CA SER A 37 0.37 7.44 8.32
C SER A 37 -1.10 7.13 8.53
N TRP A 38 -1.50 7.10 9.79
CA TRP A 38 -2.88 6.88 10.20
C TRP A 38 -3.25 7.82 11.35
N THR A 39 -4.33 8.58 11.15
CA THR A 39 -4.94 9.46 12.14
C THR A 39 -6.33 8.93 12.47
N PRO A 40 -6.53 8.27 13.63
CA PRO A 40 -7.85 7.86 14.06
C PRO A 40 -8.74 9.08 14.33
N THR A 41 -10.06 8.95 14.18
CA THR A 41 -11.03 10.05 14.43
C THR A 41 -10.89 10.62 15.85
N LYS A 42 -10.50 9.77 16.81
CA LYS A 42 -10.17 10.16 18.17
C LYS A 42 -8.79 9.61 18.51
N GLY A 43 -7.77 10.44 18.36
CA GLY A 43 -6.39 10.11 18.74
C GLY A 43 -5.38 10.92 17.93
N THR A 44 -4.11 10.54 18.07
CA THR A 44 -2.99 11.22 17.40
C THR A 44 -2.57 10.44 16.17
N GLU A 45 -2.11 11.16 15.16
CA GLU A 45 -1.45 10.57 14.00
C GLU A 45 -0.26 9.72 14.41
N LYS A 46 -0.11 8.56 13.77
CA LYS A 46 1.09 7.74 13.82
C LYS A 46 1.57 7.45 12.40
N SER A 47 2.88 7.37 12.22
CA SER A 47 3.49 7.10 10.92
C SER A 47 4.58 6.03 11.01
N GLY A 48 4.86 5.42 9.87
CA GLY A 48 5.87 4.37 9.75
C GLY A 48 6.25 4.14 8.29
N SER A 49 7.30 3.35 8.10
CA SER A 49 7.78 2.95 6.80
C SER A 49 8.49 1.61 6.89
N GLU A 50 8.40 0.82 5.83
CA GLU A 50 9.11 -0.43 5.64
C GLU A 50 9.75 -0.45 4.26
N ALA A 51 11.01 -0.88 4.21
CA ALA A 51 11.79 -0.91 2.97
C ALA A 51 11.86 -2.32 2.39
N GLY A 52 11.92 -2.42 1.07
CA GLY A 52 12.11 -3.68 0.34
C GLY A 52 11.06 -4.72 0.67
N VAL A 53 9.78 -4.33 0.64
CA VAL A 53 8.64 -5.26 0.71
C VAL A 53 8.63 -6.09 -0.57
N PRO A 54 8.83 -7.41 -0.49
CA PRO A 54 8.95 -8.23 -1.68
C PRO A 54 7.57 -8.53 -2.28
N TYR A 55 7.49 -8.49 -3.60
CA TYR A 55 6.28 -8.82 -4.35
C TYR A 55 6.60 -9.64 -5.60
N LYS A 56 5.56 -10.28 -6.16
CA LYS A 56 5.56 -10.90 -7.49
C LYS A 56 4.61 -10.12 -8.40
N TYR A 57 5.09 -9.79 -9.60
CA TYR A 57 4.28 -9.22 -10.66
C TYR A 57 3.76 -10.32 -11.60
N ASP A 58 2.45 -10.35 -11.82
CA ASP A 58 1.83 -11.15 -12.88
C ASP A 58 1.54 -10.26 -14.09
N ALA A 59 2.27 -10.45 -15.18
CA ALA A 59 2.11 -9.65 -16.39
C ALA A 59 0.80 -9.93 -17.15
N SER A 60 0.13 -11.05 -16.88
CA SER A 60 -1.13 -11.43 -17.53
C SER A 60 -2.33 -10.70 -16.93
N THR A 61 -2.30 -10.44 -15.63
CA THR A 61 -3.35 -9.71 -14.90
C THR A 61 -2.93 -8.31 -14.49
N SER A 62 -1.64 -7.96 -14.64
CA SER A 62 -1.05 -6.73 -14.12
C SER A 62 -1.18 -6.58 -12.59
N ASP A 63 -1.22 -7.71 -11.88
CA ASP A 63 -1.29 -7.73 -10.42
C ASP A 63 0.08 -7.80 -9.77
N LEU A 64 0.21 -7.14 -8.62
CA LEU A 64 1.34 -7.26 -7.71
C LEU A 64 0.84 -7.95 -6.44
N THR A 65 1.43 -9.10 -6.13
CA THR A 65 1.15 -9.85 -4.90
C THR A 65 2.34 -9.81 -3.98
N VAL A 66 2.20 -9.22 -2.81
CA VAL A 66 3.22 -9.19 -1.76
C VAL A 66 3.47 -10.61 -1.27
N THR A 67 4.72 -11.06 -1.30
CA THR A 67 5.10 -12.43 -0.93
C THR A 67 5.48 -12.57 0.54
N ASP A 68 5.86 -11.47 1.19
CA ASP A 68 6.12 -11.42 2.63
C ASP A 68 5.32 -10.27 3.25
N THR A 69 4.25 -10.65 3.94
CA THR A 69 3.32 -9.70 4.56
C THR A 69 3.75 -9.29 5.98
N ILE A 70 4.85 -9.83 6.53
CA ILE A 70 5.31 -9.50 7.88
C ILE A 70 5.63 -8.01 7.97
N LYS A 71 6.36 -7.46 6.99
CA LYS A 71 6.64 -6.02 6.92
C LYS A 71 5.37 -5.17 6.88
N LEU A 72 4.37 -5.58 6.10
CA LEU A 72 3.09 -4.88 6.07
C LEU A 72 2.37 -4.94 7.43
N GLN A 73 2.41 -6.10 8.09
CA GLN A 73 1.84 -6.29 9.42
C GLN A 73 2.52 -5.40 10.47
N ASP A 74 3.85 -5.33 10.44
CA ASP A 74 4.66 -4.50 11.34
C ASP A 74 4.34 -3.01 11.13
N LEU A 75 4.25 -2.56 9.87
CA LEU A 75 3.84 -1.20 9.53
C LEU A 75 2.45 -0.86 10.06
N ILE A 76 1.46 -1.72 9.78
CA ILE A 76 0.07 -1.54 10.22
C ILE A 76 0.00 -1.47 11.76
N THR A 77 0.73 -2.34 12.44
CA THR A 77 0.79 -2.39 13.91
C THR A 77 1.43 -1.11 14.46
N LYS A 78 2.51 -0.62 13.83
CA LYS A 78 3.21 0.62 14.22
C LYS A 78 2.32 1.85 14.09
N ILE A 79 1.56 1.96 13.00
CA ILE A 79 0.64 3.11 12.79
C ILE A 79 -0.72 2.93 13.48
N GLY A 80 -1.02 1.71 13.97
CA GLY A 80 -2.30 1.41 14.63
C GLY A 80 -3.51 1.55 13.70
N ALA A 81 -3.34 1.29 12.40
CA ALA A 81 -4.43 1.34 11.44
C ALA A 81 -5.36 0.12 11.62
N PRO A 82 -6.69 0.27 11.44
CA PRO A 82 -7.65 -0.82 11.56
C PRO A 82 -7.70 -1.66 10.28
N LEU A 83 -6.53 -2.11 9.81
CA LEU A 83 -6.32 -2.88 8.59
C LEU A 83 -5.59 -4.20 8.91
N LYS A 84 -5.60 -5.13 7.97
CA LYS A 84 -4.78 -6.34 8.00
C LYS A 84 -3.72 -6.28 6.91
N ALA A 85 -2.60 -6.98 7.10
CA ALA A 85 -1.57 -7.06 6.07
C ALA A 85 -2.10 -7.60 4.72
N SER A 86 -3.06 -8.54 4.78
CA SER A 86 -3.77 -9.07 3.61
C SER A 86 -4.54 -8.01 2.83
N ASP A 87 -4.99 -6.94 3.48
CA ASP A 87 -5.74 -5.86 2.83
C ASP A 87 -4.84 -5.01 1.93
N LEU A 88 -3.52 -5.01 2.20
CA LEU A 88 -2.50 -4.29 1.43
C LEU A 88 -1.64 -5.21 0.55
N ALA A 89 -1.85 -6.53 0.61
CA ALA A 89 -0.98 -7.52 -0.03
C ALA A 89 -1.26 -7.72 -1.53
N HIS A 90 -2.41 -7.27 -2.03
CA HIS A 90 -2.80 -7.40 -3.44
C HIS A 90 -3.06 -6.03 -4.04
N LEU A 91 -2.22 -5.67 -5.02
CA LEU A 91 -2.32 -4.44 -5.79
C LEU A 91 -2.55 -4.79 -7.26
N HIS A 92 -3.25 -3.92 -7.99
CA HIS A 92 -3.44 -4.03 -9.43
C HIS A 92 -2.88 -2.77 -10.11
N TYR A 93 -2.12 -2.92 -11.20
CA TYR A 93 -1.61 -1.80 -11.98
C TYR A 93 -2.40 -1.65 -13.28
N ASP A 94 -3.10 -0.52 -13.44
CA ASP A 94 -3.94 -0.28 -14.63
C ASP A 94 -3.15 0.33 -15.82
N GLY A 95 -1.84 0.51 -15.67
CA GLY A 95 -0.97 1.20 -16.62
C GLY A 95 -0.67 2.65 -16.25
N LYS A 96 -1.30 3.19 -15.19
CA LYS A 96 -1.09 4.54 -14.69
C LYS A 96 -1.03 4.59 -13.16
N ASP A 97 -1.98 3.98 -12.48
CA ASP A 97 -2.20 4.05 -11.04
C ASP A 97 -2.13 2.64 -10.41
N LEU A 98 -1.80 2.55 -9.12
CA LEU A 98 -1.84 1.31 -8.36
C LEU A 98 -3.15 1.23 -7.56
N HIS A 99 -3.90 0.15 -7.70
CA HIS A 99 -5.15 -0.06 -6.98
C HIS A 99 -4.97 -1.09 -5.88
N VAL A 100 -5.27 -0.73 -4.64
CA VAL A 100 -5.34 -1.68 -3.53
C VAL A 100 -6.64 -2.46 -3.64
N VAL A 101 -6.57 -3.67 -4.20
CA VAL A 101 -7.74 -4.46 -4.62
C VAL A 101 -8.67 -4.74 -3.44
N ASN A 102 -8.09 -5.20 -2.33
CA ASN A 102 -8.83 -5.56 -1.12
C ASN A 102 -9.40 -4.35 -0.36
N LEU A 103 -9.04 -3.12 -0.74
CA LEU A 103 -9.61 -1.88 -0.23
C LEU A 103 -10.51 -1.20 -1.27
N LEU A 104 -11.43 -1.96 -1.87
CA LEU A 104 -12.39 -1.45 -2.86
C LEU A 104 -11.69 -0.78 -4.06
N ASN A 105 -10.58 -1.36 -4.52
CA ASN A 105 -9.72 -0.79 -5.58
C ASN A 105 -9.25 0.64 -5.29
N PHE A 106 -8.96 0.94 -4.02
CA PHE A 106 -8.46 2.25 -3.61
C PHE A 106 -7.23 2.64 -4.42
N ALA A 107 -7.34 3.75 -5.15
CA ALA A 107 -6.32 4.19 -6.09
C ALA A 107 -5.18 4.93 -5.38
N LEU A 108 -3.96 4.54 -5.73
CA LEU A 108 -2.71 5.23 -5.45
C LEU A 108 -2.25 5.85 -6.76
N THR A 109 -2.35 7.17 -6.85
CA THR A 109 -1.96 7.90 -8.05
C THR A 109 -0.48 8.19 -8.05
N GLN A 110 0.12 8.29 -9.24
CA GLN A 110 1.54 8.61 -9.35
C GLN A 110 1.93 9.92 -8.65
N CYS A 111 3.04 9.89 -7.91
CA CYS A 111 3.69 10.96 -7.16
C CYS A 111 5.23 10.71 -7.11
#